data_AF-A0A972G082-F1
#
_entry.id   AF-A0A972G082-F1
#
_cell.length_a   1.000
_cell.length_b   1.000
_cell.length_c   1.000
_cell.angle_alpha   90.00
_cell.angle_beta   90.00
_cell.angle_gamma   90.00
#
_symmetry.space_group_name_H-M   'P 1'
#
loop_
_entity.id
_entity.type
_entity.pdbx_description
1 polymer ?
#
loop_
_entity_poly.entity_id
_entity_poly.type
_entity_poly.pdbx_seq_one_letter_code
_entity_poly.pdbx_strand_id
1 'polypeptide(L)'
;MNSIHDMSLIDLATIISGFGTAIAALVAVIGVVIAIVQVRSYRSVQSENMAKSLFRDYLKEALERPDLLSPDHEKLAEAGRMVEYELFVAHMLYSLDAVLANTHSTEWREVARGELARHMVFLNSDEFQKQRQYYSVELVRIIDEIRTSET
;
A
#
# COMPACT_ATOMS: atom_id res chain seq x y z
N MET A 1 25.86 55.75 41.18
CA MET A 1 24.88 54.71 41.56
C MET A 1 23.54 55.10 40.95
N ASN A 2 22.84 54.14 40.34
CA ASN A 2 21.54 54.23 39.64
C ASN A 2 21.51 54.77 38.19
N SER A 3 21.80 53.88 37.24
CA SER A 3 21.42 54.00 35.82
C SER A 3 20.43 52.89 35.44
N ILE A 4 19.39 52.69 36.26
CA ILE A 4 18.34 51.66 36.05
C ILE A 4 16.93 52.31 36.09
N HIS A 5 16.78 53.60 35.76
CA HIS A 5 15.49 54.31 35.93
C HIS A 5 14.98 55.09 34.72
N ASP A 6 15.49 54.86 33.51
CA ASP A 6 14.93 55.43 32.28
C ASP A 6 14.80 54.36 31.19
N MET A 7 14.10 53.26 31.47
CA MET A 7 13.58 52.42 30.40
C MET A 7 12.17 52.89 30.09
N SER A 8 11.98 53.55 28.94
CA SER A 8 10.67 54.03 28.50
C SER A 8 9.70 52.85 28.39
N LEU A 9 8.42 53.07 28.71
CA LEU A 9 7.36 52.06 28.52
C LEU A 9 7.35 51.53 27.06
N ILE A 10 7.80 52.35 26.12
CA ILE A 10 7.94 52.02 24.70
C ILE A 10 9.10 51.04 24.46
N ASP A 11 10.23 51.20 25.14
CA ASP A 11 11.38 50.28 25.03
C ASP A 11 11.05 48.92 25.64
N LEU A 12 10.37 48.92 26.79
CA LEU A 12 9.89 47.70 27.43
C LEU A 12 8.88 46.96 26.54
N ALA A 13 7.93 47.68 25.92
CA ALA A 13 6.97 47.11 24.99
C ALA A 13 7.65 46.54 23.73
N THR A 14 8.66 47.24 23.21
CA THR A 14 9.42 46.79 22.02
C THR A 14 10.19 45.51 22.33
N ILE A 15 10.87 45.43 23.47
CA ILE A 15 11.60 44.22 23.91
C ILE A 15 10.64 43.03 24.08
N ILE A 16 9.51 43.22 24.77
CA ILE A 16 8.49 42.16 24.96
C ILE A 16 7.90 41.70 23.62
N SER A 17 7.61 42.63 22.71
CA SER A 17 7.08 42.31 21.38
C SER A 17 8.09 41.56 20.50
N GLY A 18 9.39 41.86 20.64
CA GLY A 18 10.47 41.16 19.96
C GLY A 18 10.58 39.70 20.41
N PHE A 19 10.52 39.45 21.72
CA PHE A 19 10.47 38.08 22.26
C PHE A 19 9.21 37.34 21.82
N GLY A 20 8.04 38.00 21.83
CA GLY A 20 6.79 37.42 21.34
C GLY A 20 6.85 37.01 19.87
N THR A 21 7.44 37.86 19.02
CA THR A 21 7.63 37.57 17.58
C THR A 21 8.60 36.41 17.36
N ALA A 22 9.70 36.36 18.12
CA ALA A 22 10.65 35.24 18.06
C ALA A 22 10.02 33.91 18.48
N ILE A 23 9.20 33.91 19.54
CA ILE A 23 8.45 32.72 19.98
C ILE A 23 7.43 32.30 18.91
N ALA A 24 6.67 33.24 18.34
CA ALA A 24 5.71 32.94 17.28
C ALA A 24 6.40 32.34 16.04
N ALA A 25 7.55 32.88 15.64
CA ALA A 25 8.35 32.33 14.55
C ALA A 25 8.84 30.91 14.85
N LEU A 26 9.29 30.64 16.09
CA LEU A 26 9.70 29.30 16.51
C LEU A 26 8.54 28.32 16.47
N VAL A 27 7.37 28.71 16.99
CA VAL A 27 6.14 27.89 16.96
C VAL A 27 5.73 27.60 15.51
N ALA A 28 5.81 28.58 14.62
CA ALA A 28 5.50 28.39 13.20
C ALA A 28 6.44 27.36 12.55
N VAL A 29 7.75 27.44 12.82
CA VAL A 29 8.73 26.46 12.32
C VAL A 29 8.43 25.06 12.84
N ILE A 30 8.13 24.92 14.13
CA ILE A 30 7.74 23.63 14.73
C ILE A 30 6.47 23.10 14.07
N GLY A 31 5.47 23.95 13.85
CA GLY A 31 4.23 23.60 13.17
C GLY A 31 4.47 23.03 11.76
N VAL A 32 5.37 23.66 10.99
CA VAL A 32 5.77 23.16 9.66
C VAL A 32 6.44 21.79 9.74
N VAL A 33 7.36 21.59 10.70
CA VAL A 33 8.03 20.29 10.88
C VAL A 33 7.02 19.19 11.22
N ILE A 34 6.08 19.45 12.14
CA ILE A 34 5.02 18.51 12.50
C ILE A 34 4.16 18.18 11.28
N ALA A 35 3.74 19.19 10.51
CA ALA A 35 2.92 18.99 9.31
C ALA A 35 3.63 18.09 8.27
N ILE A 36 4.94 18.27 8.06
CA ILE A 36 5.72 17.44 7.14
C ILE A 36 5.75 15.97 7.61
N VAL A 37 5.98 15.75 8.91
CA VAL A 37 5.98 14.39 9.48
C VAL A 37 4.59 13.75 9.35
N GLN A 38 3.53 14.50 9.63
CA GLN A 38 2.16 14.02 9.55
C GLN A 38 1.77 13.62 8.12
N VAL A 39 2.12 14.43 7.12
CA VAL A 39 1.85 14.11 5.71
C VAL A 39 2.58 12.84 5.27
N ARG A 40 3.83 12.65 5.68
CA ARG A 40 4.59 11.43 5.34
C ARG A 40 3.98 10.19 5.97
N SER A 41 3.63 10.25 7.26
CA SER A 41 2.97 9.15 7.97
C SER A 41 1.61 8.81 7.35
N TYR A 42 0.81 9.85 7.06
CA TYR A 42 -0.51 9.67 6.46
C TYR A 42 -0.46 8.99 5.09
N ARG A 43 0.52 9.36 4.24
CA ARG A 43 0.69 8.71 2.93
C ARG A 43 0.98 7.22 3.04
N SER A 44 1.84 6.81 3.97
CA SER A 44 2.18 5.40 4.20
C SER A 44 0.94 4.61 4.62
N VAL A 45 0.23 5.09 5.66
CA VAL A 45 -0.98 4.44 6.17
C VAL A 45 -2.10 4.43 5.13
N GLN A 46 -2.24 5.51 4.36
CA GLN A 46 -3.24 5.60 3.30
C GLN A 46 -2.95 4.59 2.19
N SER A 47 -1.69 4.45 1.77
CA SER A 47 -1.28 3.49 0.74
C SER A 47 -1.53 2.05 1.20
N GLU A 48 -1.18 1.73 2.45
CA GLU A 48 -1.45 0.43 3.05
C GLU A 48 -2.95 0.11 3.11
N ASN A 49 -3.76 1.07 3.56
CA ASN A 49 -5.22 0.91 3.64
C ASN A 49 -5.86 0.75 2.26
N MET A 50 -5.35 1.47 1.26
CA MET A 50 -5.78 1.33 -0.13
C MET A 50 -5.47 -0.06 -0.66
N ALA A 51 -4.23 -0.53 -0.50
CA ALA A 51 -3.83 -1.87 -0.93
C ALA A 51 -4.69 -2.97 -0.29
N LYS A 52 -4.91 -2.88 1.03
CA LYS A 52 -5.82 -3.79 1.74
C LYS A 52 -7.26 -3.69 1.25
N SER A 53 -7.69 -2.53 0.75
CA SER A 53 -9.02 -2.36 0.17
C SER A 53 -9.16 -3.07 -1.16
N LEU A 54 -8.18 -2.95 -2.06
CA LEU A 54 -8.17 -3.68 -3.33
C LEU A 54 -8.29 -5.19 -3.07
N PHE A 55 -7.50 -5.71 -2.14
CA PHE A 55 -7.59 -7.13 -1.79
C PHE A 55 -8.96 -7.53 -1.21
N ARG A 56 -9.58 -6.69 -0.38
CA ARG A 56 -10.95 -6.94 0.09
C ARG A 56 -11.97 -6.94 -1.05
N ASP A 57 -11.78 -6.11 -2.07
CA ASP A 57 -12.68 -6.07 -3.22
C ASP A 57 -12.51 -7.33 -4.10
N TYR A 58 -11.28 -7.81 -4.29
CA TYR A 58 -11.02 -9.15 -4.84
C TYR A 58 -11.72 -10.25 -4.01
N LEU A 59 -11.64 -10.22 -2.68
CA LEU A 59 -12.29 -11.23 -1.84
C LEU A 59 -13.83 -11.20 -1.97
N LYS A 60 -14.44 -10.02 -2.10
CA LYS A 60 -15.88 -9.92 -2.37
C LYS A 60 -16.23 -10.55 -3.72
N GLU A 61 -15.43 -10.26 -4.75
CA GLU A 61 -15.59 -10.85 -6.07
C GLU A 61 -15.47 -12.38 -6.03
N ALA A 62 -14.51 -12.92 -5.25
CA ALA A 62 -14.34 -14.35 -5.05
C ALA A 62 -15.52 -15.00 -4.32
N LEU A 63 -16.17 -14.28 -3.38
CA LEU A 63 -17.39 -14.75 -2.72
C LEU A 63 -18.59 -14.79 -3.68
N GLU A 64 -18.67 -13.84 -4.61
CA GLU A 64 -19.73 -13.80 -5.63
C GLU A 64 -19.54 -14.85 -6.73
N ARG A 65 -18.28 -15.23 -7.00
CA ARG A 65 -17.89 -16.15 -8.07
C ARG A 65 -16.97 -17.27 -7.57
N PRO A 66 -17.45 -18.14 -6.67
CA PRO A 66 -16.64 -19.20 -6.06
C PRO A 66 -16.14 -20.24 -7.08
N ASP A 67 -16.81 -20.37 -8.22
CA ASP A 67 -16.40 -21.22 -9.34
C ASP A 67 -15.11 -20.73 -10.00
N LEU A 68 -14.79 -19.44 -9.93
CA LEU A 68 -13.52 -18.89 -10.43
C LEU A 68 -12.39 -19.03 -9.41
N LEU A 69 -12.70 -19.07 -8.11
CA LEU A 69 -11.73 -19.27 -7.02
C LEU A 69 -11.16 -20.70 -7.01
N SER A 70 -11.96 -21.69 -7.42
CA SER A 70 -11.54 -23.10 -7.57
C SER A 70 -11.94 -23.60 -8.96
N PRO A 71 -11.21 -23.15 -10.00
CA PRO A 71 -11.64 -23.29 -11.37
C PRO A 71 -11.60 -24.74 -11.85
N ASP A 72 -12.68 -25.16 -12.50
CA ASP A 72 -12.68 -26.31 -13.40
C ASP A 72 -12.42 -25.77 -14.82
N HIS A 73 -11.16 -25.82 -15.25
CA HIS A 73 -10.72 -25.22 -16.51
C HIS A 73 -11.43 -25.77 -17.74
N GLU A 74 -11.79 -27.06 -17.74
CA GLU A 74 -12.52 -27.67 -18.85
C GLU A 74 -13.94 -27.08 -18.93
N LYS A 75 -14.66 -27.04 -17.81
CA LYS A 75 -16.00 -26.45 -17.76
C LYS A 75 -16.01 -24.95 -18.09
N LEU A 76 -15.01 -24.21 -17.64
CA LEU A 76 -14.88 -22.78 -17.96
C LEU A 76 -14.61 -22.56 -19.45
N ALA A 77 -13.79 -23.40 -20.07
CA ALA A 77 -13.52 -23.36 -21.50
C ALA A 77 -14.78 -23.70 -22.32
N GLU A 78 -15.50 -24.76 -21.97
CA GLU A 78 -16.76 -25.15 -22.62
C GLU A 78 -17.84 -24.06 -22.52
N ALA A 79 -17.90 -23.37 -21.36
CA ALA A 79 -18.82 -22.26 -21.14
C ALA A 79 -18.36 -20.93 -21.77
N GLY A 80 -17.18 -20.87 -22.38
CA GLY A 80 -16.63 -19.62 -22.95
C GLY A 80 -16.23 -18.56 -21.91
N ARG A 81 -15.96 -18.97 -20.67
CA ARG A 81 -15.70 -18.07 -19.51
C ARG A 81 -14.22 -17.91 -19.17
N MET A 82 -13.31 -18.39 -20.02
CA MET A 82 -11.86 -18.28 -19.77
C MET A 82 -11.39 -16.83 -19.63
N VAL A 83 -11.94 -15.90 -20.42
CA VAL A 83 -11.62 -14.47 -20.29
C VAL A 83 -12.07 -13.91 -18.95
N GLU A 84 -13.23 -14.34 -18.44
CA GLU A 84 -13.71 -13.93 -17.12
C GLU A 84 -12.77 -14.43 -16.01
N TYR A 85 -12.33 -15.68 -16.12
CA TYR A 85 -11.36 -16.27 -15.20
C TYR A 85 -10.00 -15.56 -15.25
N GLU A 86 -9.50 -15.23 -16.44
CA GLU A 86 -8.24 -14.48 -16.60
C GLU A 86 -8.30 -13.11 -15.94
N LEU A 87 -9.42 -12.39 -16.09
CA LEU A 87 -9.64 -11.10 -15.43
C LEU A 87 -9.75 -11.23 -13.91
N PHE A 88 -10.40 -12.29 -13.42
CA PHE A 88 -10.47 -12.62 -12.00
C PHE A 88 -9.07 -12.83 -11.40
N VAL A 89 -8.23 -13.64 -12.06
CA VAL A 89 -6.84 -13.87 -11.61
C VAL A 89 -6.00 -12.60 -11.74
N ALA A 90 -6.19 -11.79 -12.78
CA ALA A 90 -5.50 -10.51 -12.93
C ALA A 90 -5.84 -9.54 -11.79
N HIS A 91 -7.11 -9.48 -11.35
CA HIS A 91 -7.52 -8.66 -10.20
C HIS A 91 -6.89 -9.16 -8.90
N MET A 92 -6.84 -10.49 -8.68
CA MET A 92 -6.11 -11.08 -7.55
C MET A 92 -4.64 -10.67 -7.57
N LEU A 93 -3.94 -10.87 -8.69
CA LEU A 93 -2.52 -10.57 -8.82
C LEU A 93 -2.22 -9.10 -8.57
N TYR A 94 -3.01 -8.19 -9.15
CA TYR A 94 -2.86 -6.75 -8.95
C TYR A 94 -3.08 -6.35 -7.48
N SER A 95 -4.07 -6.95 -6.83
CA SER A 95 -4.36 -6.70 -5.42
C SER A 95 -3.25 -7.21 -4.50
N LEU A 96 -2.73 -8.41 -4.76
CA LEU A 96 -1.60 -8.98 -4.02
C LEU A 96 -0.34 -8.15 -4.21
N ASP A 97 -0.06 -7.70 -5.44
CA ASP A 97 1.10 -6.86 -5.74
C ASP A 97 1.08 -5.55 -4.94
N ALA A 98 -0.08 -4.90 -4.91
CA ALA A 98 -0.29 -3.69 -4.11
C ALA A 98 -0.07 -3.95 -2.62
N VAL A 99 -0.56 -5.07 -2.08
CA VAL A 99 -0.43 -5.36 -0.65
C VAL A 99 1.00 -5.72 -0.26
N LEU A 100 1.70 -6.53 -1.07
CA LEU A 100 3.10 -6.88 -0.84
C LEU A 100 3.99 -5.62 -0.85
N ALA A 101 3.76 -4.72 -1.82
CA ALA A 101 4.52 -3.49 -1.97
C ALA A 101 4.31 -2.46 -0.84
N ASN A 102 3.17 -2.52 -0.12
CA ASN A 102 2.80 -1.48 0.86
C ASN A 102 2.75 -1.96 2.31
N THR A 103 2.80 -3.28 2.58
CA THR A 103 2.76 -3.81 3.95
C THR A 103 4.08 -4.40 4.43
N HIS A 104 4.91 -4.94 3.52
CA HIS A 104 6.16 -5.64 3.84
C HIS A 104 6.04 -6.66 4.99
N SER A 105 4.89 -7.32 5.12
CA SER A 105 4.57 -8.24 6.21
C SER A 105 4.68 -9.70 5.76
N THR A 106 5.22 -10.54 6.63
CA THR A 106 5.35 -11.99 6.40
C THR A 106 3.98 -12.66 6.28
N GLU A 107 2.99 -12.17 7.01
CA GLU A 107 1.62 -12.66 6.98
C GLU A 107 1.01 -12.48 5.59
N TRP A 108 1.22 -11.33 4.95
CA TRP A 108 0.74 -11.07 3.60
C TRP A 108 1.45 -11.90 2.53
N ARG A 109 2.71 -12.27 2.77
CA ARG A 109 3.42 -13.23 1.92
C ARG A 109 2.77 -14.61 1.99
N GLU A 110 2.34 -15.06 3.16
CA GLU A 110 1.63 -16.34 3.31
C GLU A 110 0.22 -16.30 2.72
N VAL A 111 -0.50 -15.18 2.87
CA VAL A 111 -1.79 -14.98 2.18
C VAL A 111 -1.59 -15.07 0.66
N ALA A 112 -0.61 -14.34 0.11
CA ALA A 112 -0.29 -14.39 -1.31
C ALA A 112 0.04 -15.82 -1.75
N ARG A 113 0.83 -16.57 -0.97
CA ARG A 113 1.16 -17.97 -1.27
C ARG A 113 -0.11 -18.82 -1.39
N GLY A 114 -1.03 -18.71 -0.44
CA GLY A 114 -2.28 -19.47 -0.45
C GLY A 114 -3.21 -19.13 -1.61
N GLU A 115 -3.34 -17.84 -1.95
CA GLU A 115 -4.14 -17.39 -3.11
C GLU A 115 -3.51 -17.88 -4.43
N LEU A 116 -2.21 -17.67 -4.62
CA LEU A 116 -1.49 -18.05 -5.84
C LEU A 116 -1.51 -19.56 -6.09
N ALA A 117 -1.35 -20.37 -5.04
CA ALA A 117 -1.35 -21.83 -5.13
C ALA A 117 -2.60 -22.38 -5.82
N ARG A 118 -3.78 -21.77 -5.60
CA ARG A 118 -5.03 -22.20 -6.23
C ARG A 118 -5.07 -21.99 -7.75
N HIS A 119 -4.26 -21.08 -8.25
CA HIS A 119 -4.26 -20.67 -9.66
C HIS A 119 -3.00 -21.12 -10.41
N MET A 120 -2.19 -22.01 -9.84
CA MET A 120 -0.92 -22.43 -10.43
C MET A 120 -1.05 -23.02 -11.83
N VAL A 121 -2.15 -23.69 -12.16
CA VAL A 121 -2.42 -24.17 -13.53
C VAL A 121 -2.38 -23.02 -14.54
N PHE A 122 -3.03 -21.90 -14.22
CA PHE A 122 -2.99 -20.70 -15.06
C PHE A 122 -1.64 -19.98 -14.98
N LEU A 123 -1.06 -19.85 -13.79
CA LEU A 123 0.23 -19.18 -13.61
C LEU A 123 1.39 -19.93 -14.29
N ASN A 124 1.22 -21.23 -14.57
CA ASN A 124 2.16 -22.03 -15.36
C ASN A 124 1.88 -21.99 -16.87
N SER A 125 0.79 -21.37 -17.31
CA SER A 125 0.46 -21.25 -18.73
C SER A 125 1.38 -20.27 -19.45
N ASP A 126 1.57 -20.49 -20.76
CA ASP A 126 2.30 -19.57 -21.63
C ASP A 126 1.70 -18.17 -21.64
N GLU A 127 0.39 -18.05 -21.42
CA GLU A 127 -0.31 -16.78 -21.39
C GLU A 127 0.17 -15.92 -20.22
N PHE A 128 0.17 -16.47 -19.01
CA PHE A 128 0.73 -15.77 -17.86
C PHE A 128 2.23 -15.50 -18.02
N GLN A 129 3.00 -16.43 -18.60
CA GLN A 129 4.45 -16.24 -18.79
C GLN A 129 4.80 -15.04 -19.68
N LYS A 130 3.95 -14.65 -20.64
CA LYS A 130 4.13 -13.42 -21.44
C LYS A 130 3.85 -12.15 -20.65
N GLN A 131 2.96 -12.23 -19.66
CA GLN A 131 2.48 -11.10 -18.88
C GLN A 131 3.25 -10.91 -17.56
N ARG A 132 4.01 -11.92 -17.10
CA ARG A 132 4.71 -11.91 -15.81
C ARG A 132 5.59 -10.67 -15.57
N GLN A 133 6.10 -10.05 -16.63
CA GLN A 133 6.92 -8.84 -16.58
C GLN A 133 6.19 -7.59 -16.06
N TYR A 134 4.85 -7.60 -16.01
CA TYR A 134 4.05 -6.48 -15.53
C TYR A 134 3.87 -6.46 -14.01
N TYR A 135 4.28 -7.52 -13.31
CA TYR A 135 4.14 -7.65 -11.86
C TYR A 135 5.45 -7.41 -11.13
N SER A 136 5.40 -7.08 -9.84
CA SER A 136 6.62 -6.88 -9.06
C SER A 136 7.48 -8.15 -8.97
N VAL A 137 8.78 -7.93 -8.79
CA VAL A 137 9.77 -8.98 -8.56
C VAL A 137 9.38 -9.84 -7.35
N GLU A 138 8.77 -9.25 -6.32
CA GLU A 138 8.37 -9.99 -5.13
C GLU A 138 7.23 -10.97 -5.42
N LEU A 139 6.19 -10.54 -6.14
CA LEU A 139 5.08 -11.41 -6.51
C LEU A 139 5.56 -12.56 -7.39
N VAL A 140 6.34 -12.25 -8.43
CA VAL A 140 6.90 -13.27 -9.34
C VAL A 140 7.78 -14.26 -8.59
N ARG A 141 8.59 -13.79 -7.63
CA ARG A 141 9.40 -14.66 -6.77
C ARG A 141 8.54 -15.64 -5.97
N ILE A 142 7.40 -15.22 -5.42
CA ILE A 142 6.49 -16.13 -4.69
C ILE A 142 5.93 -17.19 -5.63
N ILE A 143 5.53 -16.81 -6.84
CA ILE A 143 5.03 -17.75 -7.85
C ILE A 143 6.09 -18.80 -8.20
N ASP A 144 7.33 -18.37 -8.43
CA ASP A 144 8.45 -19.27 -8.73
C ASP A 144 8.75 -20.21 -7.55
N GLU A 145 8.70 -19.71 -6.30
CA GLU A 145 8.85 -20.54 -5.11
C GLU A 145 7.79 -21.64 -5.01
N ILE A 146 6.51 -21.32 -5.25
CA ILE A 146 5.42 -22.30 -5.23
C ILE A 146 5.66 -23.36 -6.30
N ARG A 147 5.97 -22.94 -7.53
CA ARG A 147 6.27 -23.83 -8.65
C ARG A 147 7.36 -24.84 -8.31
N THR A 148 8.43 -24.39 -7.66
CA THR A 148 9.54 -25.28 -7.26
C THR A 148 9.21 -26.20 -6.08
N SER A 149 8.20 -25.88 -5.28
CA SER A 149 7.78 -26.72 -4.15
C SER A 149 6.83 -27.86 -4.54
N GLU A 150 6.22 -27.78 -5.72
CA GLU A 150 5.31 -28.79 -6.27
C GLU A 150 6.01 -29.82 -7.18
N THR A 151 7.28 -29.57 -7.55
CA THR A 151 8.18 -30.48 -8.29
C THR A 151 9.05 -31.32 -7.37
#